data_AF-I0Z5F2-F1
#
_entry.id   AF-I0Z5F2-F1
#
_cell.length_a   1.000
_cell.length_b   1.000
_cell.length_c   1.000
_cell.angle_alpha   90.00
_cell.angle_beta   90.00
_cell.angle_gamma   90.00
#
_symmetry.space_group_name_H-M   'P 1'
#
loop_
_entity.id
_entity.type
_entity.pdbx_description
1 polymer ?
#
loop_
_entity_poly.entity_id
_entity_poly.type
_entity_poly.pdbx_seq_one_letter_code
_entity_poly.pdbx_strand_id
1 'polypeptide(L)'
;MKLPEQHVSRKVEEALLYRLKQKALEECKERAQAYADCCSGRVFSAVWSCREEFKDLNVCLSQHTTPQVLNELKRRWMEAGQPETPKWDALLKNL
;
A
#
# COMPACT_ATOMS: atom_id res chain seq x y z
N MET A 1 -7.25 -21.35 2.51
CA MET A 1 -6.25 -21.53 1.45
C MET A 1 -5.10 -20.57 1.72
N LYS A 2 -3.97 -21.05 2.27
CA LYS A 2 -2.78 -20.22 2.51
C LYS A 2 -1.98 -20.17 1.20
N LEU A 3 -1.82 -18.98 0.62
CA LEU A 3 -0.93 -18.78 -0.52
C LEU A 3 0.52 -19.09 -0.09
N PRO A 4 1.33 -19.75 -0.93
CA PRO A 4 2.74 -19.99 -0.61
C PRO A 4 3.46 -18.66 -0.44
N GLU A 5 4.06 -18.43 0.72
CA GLU A 5 4.90 -17.26 0.98
C GLU A 5 6.17 -17.34 0.13
N GLN A 6 6.23 -16.52 -0.90
CA GLN A 6 7.43 -16.38 -1.71
C GLN A 6 8.46 -15.57 -0.90
N HIS A 7 9.58 -16.20 -0.59
CA HIS A 7 10.61 -15.60 0.26
C HIS A 7 11.54 -14.71 -0.58
N VAL A 8 11.38 -13.39 -0.44
CA VAL A 8 12.30 -12.39 -1.01
C VAL A 8 13.13 -11.78 0.13
N SER A 9 14.28 -11.19 -0.19
CA SER A 9 15.08 -10.48 0.82
C SER A 9 14.25 -9.39 1.51
N ARG A 10 14.44 -9.22 2.84
CA ARG A 10 13.67 -8.26 3.64
C ARG A 10 13.69 -6.84 3.07
N LYS A 11 14.84 -6.41 2.53
CA LYS A 11 15.00 -5.10 1.88
C LYS A 11 14.10 -4.96 0.64
N VAL A 12 14.00 -6.02 -0.15
CA VAL A 12 13.15 -6.05 -1.35
C VAL A 12 11.69 -6.06 -0.93
N GLU A 13 11.33 -6.85 0.08
CA GLU A 13 9.97 -6.87 0.62
C GLU A 13 9.52 -5.50 1.13
N GLU A 14 10.36 -4.83 1.92
CA GLU A 14 10.10 -3.48 2.42
C GLU A 14 9.92 -2.49 1.25
N ALA A 15 10.74 -2.59 0.20
CA ALA A 15 10.63 -1.76 -1.00
C ALA A 15 9.33 -2.03 -1.80
N LEU A 16 8.99 -3.31 -2.00
CA LEU A 16 7.74 -3.72 -2.66
C LEU A 16 6.52 -3.21 -1.89
N LEU A 17 6.54 -3.35 -0.56
CA LEU A 17 5.47 -2.92 0.33
C LEU A 17 5.34 -1.40 0.36
N TYR A 18 6.46 -0.66 0.36
CA TYR A 18 6.46 0.79 0.25
C TYR A 18 5.79 1.26 -1.05
N ARG A 19 6.16 0.65 -2.18
CA ARG A 19 5.59 0.98 -3.50
C ARG A 19 4.11 0.62 -3.60
N LEU A 20 3.72 -0.53 -3.05
CA LEU A 20 2.31 -0.92 -2.99
C LEU A 20 1.48 0.09 -2.19
N LYS A 21 2.00 0.56 -1.04
CA LYS A 21 1.35 1.61 -0.24
C LYS A 21 1.23 2.93 -0.98
N GLN A 22 2.25 3.34 -1.73
CA GLN A 22 2.17 4.56 -2.53
C GLN A 22 1.05 4.48 -3.57
N LYS A 23 0.97 3.37 -4.31
CA LYS A 23 -0.13 3.15 -5.25
C LYS A 23 -1.49 3.14 -4.54
N ALA A 24 -1.59 2.43 -3.42
CA ALA A 24 -2.83 2.40 -2.63
C ALA A 24 -3.27 3.81 -2.18
N LEU A 25 -2.32 4.68 -1.82
CA LEU A 25 -2.61 6.07 -1.47
C LEU A 25 -3.06 6.90 -2.68
N GLU A 26 -2.53 6.63 -3.88
CA GLU A 26 -2.99 7.29 -5.12
C GLU A 26 -4.42 6.88 -5.48
N GLU A 27 -4.75 5.59 -5.37
CA GLU A 27 -6.12 5.08 -5.59
C GLU A 27 -7.11 5.61 -4.53
N CYS A 28 -6.66 5.69 -3.27
CA CYS A 28 -7.46 6.19 -2.14
C CYS A 28 -7.31 7.71 -1.91
N LYS A 29 -6.84 8.47 -2.90
CA LYS A 29 -6.45 9.87 -2.73
C LYS A 29 -7.55 10.76 -2.18
N GLU A 30 -8.79 10.57 -2.62
CA GLU A 30 -9.93 11.36 -2.14
C GLU A 30 -10.17 11.19 -0.63
N ARG A 31 -10.12 9.93 -0.15
CA ARG A 31 -10.26 9.61 1.29
C ARG A 31 -9.06 10.08 2.09
N ALA A 32 -7.86 9.98 1.50
CA ALA A 32 -6.63 10.48 2.12
C ALA A 32 -6.67 12.00 2.27
N GLN A 33 -7.22 12.71 1.29
CA GLN A 33 -7.40 14.15 1.34
C GLN A 33 -8.43 14.56 2.39
N ALA A 34 -9.58 13.88 2.47
CA ALA A 34 -10.57 14.13 3.53
C ALA A 34 -9.98 13.95 4.94
N TYR A 35 -9.18 12.90 5.15
CA TYR A 35 -8.47 12.71 6.41
C TYR A 35 -7.44 13.81 6.68
N ALA A 36 -6.64 14.20 5.66
CA ALA A 36 -5.67 15.28 5.77
C ALA A 36 -6.33 16.63 6.09
N ASP A 37 -7.47 16.92 5.47
CA ASP A 37 -8.25 18.13 5.72
C ASP A 37 -8.82 18.15 7.15
N CYS A 38 -9.30 17.02 7.67
CA CYS A 38 -9.72 16.93 9.08
C CYS A 38 -8.54 17.14 10.05
N CYS A 39 -7.38 16.56 9.75
CA CYS A 39 -6.17 16.71 10.56
C CYS A 39 -5.55 18.10 10.45
N SER A 40 -5.87 18.87 9.40
CA SER A 40 -5.36 20.21 9.20
C SER A 40 -5.80 21.13 10.36
N GLY A 41 -4.83 21.58 11.15
CA GLY A 41 -5.08 22.42 12.33
C GLY A 41 -5.40 21.67 13.63
N ARG A 42 -5.38 20.33 13.63
CA ARG A 42 -5.59 19.51 14.83
C ARG A 42 -4.35 18.64 15.09
N VAL A 43 -3.58 18.94 16.14
CA VAL A 43 -2.40 18.15 16.51
C VAL A 43 -2.76 17.09 17.57
N PHE A 44 -3.39 17.50 18.66
CA PHE A 44 -3.68 16.60 19.79
C PHE A 44 -5.04 15.92 19.70
N SER A 45 -6.06 16.60 19.14
CA SER A 45 -7.43 16.08 19.07
C SER A 45 -7.72 15.26 17.81
N ALA A 46 -6.80 15.21 16.83
CA ALA A 46 -7.01 14.54 15.55
C ALA A 46 -7.33 13.05 15.69
N VAL A 47 -6.69 12.35 16.65
CA VAL A 47 -6.88 10.90 16.84
C VAL A 47 -8.33 10.55 17.19
N TRP A 48 -9.04 11.43 17.90
CA TRP A 48 -10.44 11.23 18.27
C TRP A 48 -11.40 11.91 17.30
N SER A 49 -11.11 13.14 16.90
CA SER A 49 -11.97 13.94 16.01
C SER A 49 -12.02 13.40 14.59
N CYS A 50 -10.91 12.88 14.05
CA CYS A 50 -10.80 12.41 12.66
C CYS A 50 -10.84 10.89 12.56
N ARG A 51 -11.41 10.22 13.57
CA ARG A 51 -11.42 8.75 13.66
C ARG A 51 -12.26 8.12 12.55
N GLU A 52 -13.31 8.81 12.11
CA GLU A 52 -14.23 8.33 11.07
C GLU A 52 -13.55 8.37 9.70
N GLU A 53 -12.95 9.50 9.35
CA GLU A 53 -12.17 9.73 8.14
C GLU A 53 -10.96 8.79 8.07
N PHE A 54 -10.29 8.56 9.21
CA PHE A 54 -9.22 7.57 9.31
C PHE A 54 -9.72 6.14 9.06
N LYS A 55 -10.91 5.80 9.54
CA LYS A 55 -11.50 4.48 9.33
C LYS A 55 -11.83 4.27 7.85
N ASP A 56 -12.42 5.27 7.20
CA ASP A 56 -12.75 5.21 5.78
C ASP A 56 -11.50 5.11 4.90
N LEU A 57 -10.47 5.88 5.21
CA LEU A 57 -9.16 5.76 4.57
C LEU A 57 -8.58 4.34 4.75
N ASN A 58 -8.58 3.81 5.97
CA ASN A 58 -8.08 2.46 6.23
C ASN A 58 -8.87 1.37 5.52
N VAL A 59 -10.19 1.50 5.42
CA VAL A 59 -11.02 0.55 4.67
C VAL A 59 -10.56 0.50 3.23
N CYS A 60 -10.34 1.66 2.59
CA CYS A 60 -9.81 1.73 1.23
C CYS A 60 -8.40 1.14 1.12
N LEU A 61 -7.47 1.57 1.98
CA LEU A 61 -6.09 1.08 1.96
C LEU A 61 -6.01 -0.44 2.15
N SER A 62 -6.83 -1.01 3.03
CA SER A 62 -6.84 -2.44 3.32
C SER A 62 -7.17 -3.31 2.10
N GLN A 63 -7.98 -2.80 1.16
CA GLN A 63 -8.32 -3.50 -0.08
C GLN A 63 -7.09 -3.67 -0.98
N HIS A 64 -6.18 -2.69 -0.99
CA HIS A 64 -4.99 -2.69 -1.84
C HIS A 64 -3.73 -3.24 -1.14
N THR A 65 -3.66 -3.19 0.19
CA THR A 65 -2.50 -3.67 0.96
C THR A 65 -2.73 -5.04 1.60
N THR A 66 -3.56 -5.89 0.98
CA THR A 66 -3.82 -7.26 1.46
C THR A 66 -2.58 -8.14 1.23
N PRO A 67 -2.28 -9.12 2.12
CA PRO A 67 -1.16 -10.07 1.93
C PRO A 67 -1.21 -10.83 0.59
N GLN A 68 -2.40 -11.00 0.02
CA GLN A 68 -2.60 -11.60 -1.30
C GLN A 68 -1.99 -10.75 -2.42
N VAL A 69 -2.24 -9.44 -2.40
CA VAL A 69 -1.71 -8.46 -3.36
C VAL A 69 -0.19 -8.37 -3.25
N LEU A 70 0.33 -8.39 -2.01
CA LEU A 70 1.78 -8.41 -1.76
C LEU A 70 2.44 -9.70 -2.30
N ASN A 71 1.83 -10.86 -2.09
CA ASN A 71 2.35 -12.13 -2.60
C ASN A 71 2.34 -12.18 -4.14
N GLU A 72 1.29 -11.65 -4.77
CA GLU A 72 1.23 -11.51 -6.23
C GLU A 72 2.32 -10.57 -6.76
N LEU A 73 2.55 -9.45 -6.10
CA LEU A 73 3.64 -8.54 -6.45
C LEU A 73 5.03 -9.19 -6.29
N LYS A 74 5.23 -9.97 -5.21
CA LYS A 74 6.45 -10.77 -5.01
C LYS A 74 6.63 -11.78 -6.14
N ARG A 75 5.58 -12.48 -6.56
CA ARG A 75 5.59 -13.42 -7.69
C ARG A 75 6.09 -12.76 -8.98
N ARG A 76 5.48 -11.64 -9.37
CA ARG A 76 5.87 -10.86 -10.56
C ARG A 76 7.31 -10.35 -10.48
N TRP A 77 7.75 -9.96 -9.28
CA TRP A 77 9.13 -9.53 -9.06
C TRP A 77 10.16 -10.63 -9.33
N MET A 78 9.88 -11.87 -8.90
CA MET A 78 10.79 -12.99 -9.18
C MET A 78 10.73 -13.42 -10.65
N GLU A 79 9.56 -13.39 -11.28
CA GLU A 79 9.42 -13.63 -12.73
C GLU A 79 10.19 -12.61 -13.56
N ALA A 80 10.28 -11.37 -13.10
CA ALA A 80 11.08 -10.32 -13.72
C ALA A 80 12.59 -10.47 -13.51
N GLY A 81 13.04 -11.47 -12.73
CA GLY A 81 14.46 -11.77 -12.55
C GLY A 81 15.21 -10.86 -11.56
N GLN A 82 14.51 -10.24 -10.61
CA GLN A 82 15.10 -9.37 -9.56
C GLN A 82 16.00 -8.25 -10.11
N PRO A 83 15.47 -7.35 -10.96
CA PRO A 83 16.28 -6.28 -11.56
C PRO A 83 16.75 -5.27 -10.51
N GLU A 84 18.00 -4.81 -10.61
CA GLU A 84 18.56 -3.75 -9.75
C GLU A 84 17.79 -2.42 -9.89
N THR A 85 17.29 -2.13 -11.10
CA THR A 85 16.42 -0.98 -11.41
C THR A 85 15.06 -1.47 -11.92
N PRO A 86 14.10 -1.76 -11.02
CA PRO A 86 12.79 -2.23 -11.42
C PRO A 86 11.92 -1.15 -12.07
N LYS A 87 11.21 -1.54 -13.12
CA LYS A 87 10.16 -0.72 -13.75
C LYS A 87 8.85 -0.89 -12.97
N TRP A 88 8.67 -0.05 -11.96
CA TRP A 88 7.52 -0.11 -11.03
C TRP A 88 6.17 -0.04 -11.74
N ASP A 89 6.03 0.81 -12.75
CA ASP A 89 4.79 0.97 -13.52
C ASP A 89 4.33 -0.34 -14.17
N ALA A 90 5.28 -1.14 -14.68
CA ALA A 90 4.98 -2.40 -15.32
C ALA A 90 4.57 -3.47 -14.30
N LEU A 91 5.25 -3.51 -13.14
CA LEU A 91 4.97 -4.47 -12.09
C LEU A 91 3.61 -4.23 -11.43
N LEU A 92 3.27 -2.95 -11.21
CA LEU A 92 2.06 -2.51 -10.53
C LEU A 92 0.83 -2.40 -11.46
N LYS A 93 1.00 -2.57 -12.77
CA LYS A 93 -0.11 -2.53 -13.73
C LYS A 93 -1.09 -3.69 -13.48
N ASN A 94 -2.40 -3.40 -13.44
CA ASN A 94 -3.47 -4.39 -13.22
C ASN A 94 -3.33 -5.20 -11.89
N LEU A 95 -2.82 -4.55 -10.84
CA LEU A 95 -2.85 -5.04 -9.45
C LEU A 95 -3.91 -4.29 -8.66
#